data_AF-W7IK43-F1
#
_entry.id   AF-W7IK43-F1
#
_cell.length_a   1.000
_cell.length_b   1.000
_cell.length_c   1.000
_cell.angle_alpha   90.00
_cell.angle_beta   90.00
_cell.angle_gamma   90.00
#
_symmetry.space_group_name_H-M   'P 1'
#
loop_
_entity.id
_entity.type
_entity.pdbx_description
1 polymer ?
#
loop_
_entity_poly.entity_id
_entity_poly.type
_entity_poly.pdbx_seq_one_letter_code
_entity_poly.pdbx_strand_id
1 'polypeptide(L)'
;MRLIGDPTTLALELSPPDEGDTGLRAVRVFVCGTLVTDQSTQAYVPQLLRSLHADTLRARATPETPDTRLTGTPESVFRTLLSGSPALTGLDHCRASATARFLDWGSPTDHLLAYLVPGPRLLCAHREGGRILATALPKHRLITTLTDAARDLETNYTVFRDRTRT
;
A
#
# COMPACT_ATOMS: atom_id res chain seq x y z
N MET A 1 -2.08 13.09 -15.96
CA MET A 1 -1.87 12.01 -14.96
C MET A 1 -0.40 12.00 -14.57
N ARG A 2 -0.09 11.63 -13.33
CA ARG A 2 1.27 11.68 -12.76
C ARG A 2 1.66 10.29 -12.28
N LEU A 3 2.71 9.71 -12.86
CA LEU A 3 3.27 8.42 -12.45
C LEU A 3 4.45 8.63 -11.49
N ILE A 4 4.46 7.89 -10.39
CA ILE A 4 5.46 7.95 -9.32
C ILE A 4 5.93 6.54 -9.01
N GLY A 5 7.24 6.29 -9.12
CA GLY A 5 7.84 4.96 -8.95
C GLY A 5 8.07 4.23 -10.28
N ASP A 6 8.18 2.90 -10.22
CA ASP A 6 8.43 2.03 -11.38
C ASP A 6 7.34 0.95 -11.48
N PRO A 7 6.49 0.97 -12.52
CA PRO A 7 5.39 0.01 -12.66
C PRO A 7 5.82 -1.45 -12.65
N THR A 8 7.06 -1.76 -13.06
CA THR A 8 7.58 -3.13 -13.07
C THR A 8 7.84 -3.67 -11.66
N THR A 9 7.96 -2.79 -10.66
CA THR A 9 8.13 -3.15 -9.25
C THR A 9 6.95 -2.63 -8.42
N LEU A 10 6.92 -1.34 -8.14
CA LEU A 10 5.83 -0.61 -7.49
C LEU A 10 5.72 0.80 -8.08
N ALA A 11 4.53 1.18 -8.52
CA ALA A 11 4.22 2.56 -8.89
C ALA A 11 2.81 2.99 -8.49
N LEU A 12 2.64 4.29 -8.34
CA LEU A 12 1.35 4.94 -8.17
C LEU A 12 1.14 5.89 -9.35
N GLU A 13 -0.04 5.83 -9.95
CA GLU A 13 -0.50 6.81 -10.94
C GLU A 13 -1.67 7.60 -10.37
N LEU A 14 -1.51 8.93 -10.34
CA LEU A 14 -2.48 9.87 -9.78
C LEU A 14 -3.11 10.69 -10.90
N SER A 15 -4.44 10.79 -10.91
CA SER A 15 -5.16 11.71 -11.80
C SER A 15 -4.97 13.17 -11.37
N PRO A 16 -5.30 14.15 -12.24
CA PRO A 16 -5.57 15.51 -11.77
C PRO A 16 -6.74 15.54 -10.77
N PRO A 17 -6.96 16.68 -10.07
CA PRO A 17 -8.18 16.91 -9.31
C PRO A 17 -9.45 16.61 -10.11
N ASP A 18 -10.41 15.97 -9.47
CA ASP A 18 -11.76 15.82 -10.01
C ASP A 18 -12.44 17.19 -10.09
N GLU A 19 -13.15 17.45 -11.19
CA GLU A 19 -13.84 18.73 -11.43
C GLU A 19 -15.03 18.94 -10.49
N GLY A 20 -15.65 17.86 -10.00
CA GLY A 20 -16.82 17.88 -9.11
C GLY A 20 -16.45 17.87 -7.62
N ASP A 21 -15.32 17.27 -7.26
CA ASP A 21 -14.76 17.32 -5.90
C ASP A 21 -13.23 17.41 -5.93
N THR A 22 -12.71 18.61 -5.71
CA THR A 22 -11.25 18.85 -5.63
C THR A 22 -10.55 18.02 -4.55
N GLY A 23 -11.31 17.44 -3.61
CA GLY A 23 -10.92 16.48 -2.57
C GLY A 23 -10.56 15.09 -3.09
N LEU A 24 -11.00 14.72 -4.30
CA LEU A 24 -10.85 13.38 -4.85
C LEU A 24 -9.78 13.33 -5.94
N ARG A 25 -9.10 12.18 -6.01
CA ARG A 25 -8.19 11.80 -7.09
C ARG A 25 -8.47 10.35 -7.44
N ALA A 26 -8.47 10.02 -8.73
CA ALA A 26 -8.35 8.63 -9.13
C ALA A 26 -6.90 8.16 -8.88
N VAL A 27 -6.76 7.00 -8.25
CA VAL A 27 -5.48 6.43 -7.87
C VAL A 27 -5.36 5.03 -8.42
N ARG A 28 -4.29 4.81 -9.18
CA ARG A 28 -3.96 3.51 -9.74
C ARG A 28 -2.67 3.00 -9.11
N VAL A 29 -2.69 1.78 -8.59
CA VAL A 29 -1.50 1.15 -8.00
C VAL A 29 -1.04 0.01 -8.89
N PHE A 30 0.25 0.00 -9.21
CA PHE A 30 0.89 -1.04 -10.00
C PHE A 30 1.86 -1.83 -9.13
N VAL A 31 1.77 -3.16 -9.18
CA VAL A 31 2.69 -4.09 -8.50
C VAL A 31 3.10 -5.16 -9.49
N CYS A 32 4.41 -5.38 -9.68
CA CYS A 32 4.94 -6.34 -10.66
C CYS A 32 4.37 -6.15 -12.09
N GLY A 33 4.20 -4.90 -12.54
CA GLY A 33 3.59 -4.57 -13.83
C GLY A 33 2.08 -4.80 -13.91
N THR A 34 1.44 -5.24 -12.82
CA THR A 34 -0.01 -5.49 -12.75
C THR A 34 -0.70 -4.31 -12.06
N LEU A 35 -1.73 -3.76 -12.68
CA LEU A 35 -2.63 -2.82 -12.00
C LEU A 35 -3.45 -3.59 -10.96
N VAL A 36 -3.33 -3.21 -9.69
CA VAL A 36 -3.97 -3.92 -8.57
C VAL A 36 -5.17 -3.19 -7.99
N THR A 37 -5.35 -1.90 -8.26
CA THR A 37 -6.57 -1.14 -7.94
C THR A 37 -7.63 -1.34 -9.02
N ASP A 38 -8.91 -1.16 -8.69
CA ASP A 38 -9.96 -1.09 -9.70
C ASP A 38 -9.85 0.18 -10.56
N GLN A 39 -10.51 0.19 -11.72
CA GLN A 39 -10.47 1.31 -12.66
C GLN A 39 -11.28 2.54 -12.21
N SER A 40 -12.12 2.40 -11.20
CA SER A 40 -13.02 3.43 -10.64
C SER A 40 -12.53 4.01 -9.30
N THR A 41 -11.34 3.63 -8.86
CA THR A 41 -10.85 3.88 -7.52
C THR A 41 -10.57 5.37 -7.31
N GLN A 42 -11.48 6.04 -6.62
CA GLN A 42 -11.28 7.39 -6.11
C GLN A 42 -10.80 7.35 -4.67
N ALA A 43 -9.80 8.17 -4.36
CA ALA A 43 -9.28 8.34 -3.02
C ALA A 43 -9.43 9.80 -2.58
N TYR A 44 -9.96 9.98 -1.38
CA TYR A 44 -9.97 11.28 -0.71
C TYR A 44 -8.54 11.65 -0.30
N VAL A 45 -8.01 12.75 -0.85
CA VAL A 45 -6.58 13.10 -0.75
C VAL A 45 -6.08 13.20 0.69
N PRO A 46 -6.77 13.87 1.64
CA PRO A 46 -6.33 13.90 3.03
C PRO A 46 -6.24 12.52 3.69
N GLN A 47 -7.13 11.59 3.32
CA GLN A 47 -7.07 10.23 3.85
C GLN A 47 -5.91 9.45 3.21
N LEU A 48 -5.77 9.55 1.89
CA LEU A 48 -4.68 8.92 1.16
C LEU A 48 -3.31 9.39 1.66
N LEU A 49 -3.14 10.70 1.87
CA LEU A 49 -1.91 11.28 2.38
C LEU A 49 -1.53 10.70 3.75
N ARG A 50 -2.52 10.57 4.66
CA ARG A 50 -2.31 9.91 5.96
C ARG A 50 -1.88 8.45 5.79
N SER A 51 -2.50 7.73 4.87
CA SER A 51 -2.13 6.34 4.59
C SER A 51 -0.72 6.20 3.99
N LEU A 52 -0.32 7.08 3.07
CA LEU A 52 1.04 7.11 2.49
C LEU A 52 2.10 7.39 3.56
N HIS A 53 1.83 8.33 4.47
CA HIS A 53 2.70 8.61 5.61
C HIS A 53 2.79 7.41 6.56
N ALA A 54 1.66 6.76 6.86
CA ALA A 54 1.63 5.56 7.69
C ALA A 54 2.41 4.38 7.06
N ASP A 55 2.24 4.15 5.76
CA ASP A 55 3.00 3.14 5.02
C ASP A 55 4.50 3.47 4.97
N THR A 56 4.86 4.75 4.82
CA THR A 56 6.26 5.18 4.87
C THR A 56 6.89 4.88 6.23
N LEU A 57 6.18 5.15 7.32
CA LEU A 57 6.63 4.84 8.68
C LEU A 57 6.72 3.33 8.91
N ARG A 58 5.74 2.56 8.44
CA ARG A 58 5.76 1.09 8.48
C ARG A 58 6.99 0.55 7.74
N ALA A 59 7.21 0.98 6.51
CA ALA A 59 8.37 0.56 5.71
C ALA A 59 9.70 0.87 6.41
N ARG A 60 9.81 2.01 7.11
CA ARG A 60 11.00 2.34 7.92
C ARG A 60 11.16 1.44 9.13
N ALA A 61 10.06 1.07 9.79
CA ALA A 61 10.06 0.22 10.98
C ALA A 61 10.22 -1.27 10.66
N THR A 62 9.96 -1.70 9.41
CA THR A 62 10.12 -3.11 9.02
C THR A 62 11.58 -3.54 9.12
N PRO A 63 11.87 -4.63 9.87
CA PRO A 63 13.22 -5.15 9.99
C PRO A 63 13.72 -5.70 8.67
N GLU A 64 15.03 -5.57 8.42
CA GLU A 64 15.66 -6.10 7.21
C GLU A 64 15.81 -7.61 7.26
N THR A 65 15.98 -8.15 8.46
CA THR A 65 16.05 -9.58 8.73
C THR A 65 14.65 -10.15 9.00
N PRO A 66 14.32 -11.33 8.44
CA PRO A 66 13.09 -12.03 8.78
C PRO A 66 12.98 -12.37 10.26
N ASP A 67 11.76 -12.24 10.81
CA ASP A 67 11.45 -12.84 12.10
C ASP A 67 11.70 -14.35 11.98
N THR A 68 12.59 -14.87 12.81
CA THR A 68 12.94 -16.30 12.83
C THR A 68 11.75 -17.22 13.08
N ARG A 69 10.63 -16.70 13.59
CA ARG A 69 9.36 -17.43 13.77
C ARG A 69 8.54 -17.51 12.47
N LEU A 70 8.77 -16.60 11.52
CA LEU A 70 8.19 -16.61 10.18
C LEU A 70 9.17 -17.28 9.22
N THR A 71 9.13 -18.61 9.18
CA THR A 71 10.02 -19.42 8.34
C THR A 71 9.34 -19.84 7.03
N GLY A 72 10.16 -20.13 6.02
CA GLY A 72 9.70 -20.63 4.71
C GLY A 72 9.83 -19.59 3.60
N THR A 73 9.16 -19.86 2.47
CA THR A 73 9.14 -18.95 1.32
C THR A 73 8.34 -17.68 1.63
N PRO A 74 8.57 -16.55 0.95
CA PRO A 74 7.75 -15.34 1.13
C PRO A 74 6.26 -15.61 0.98
N GLU A 75 5.86 -16.48 0.05
CA GLU A 75 4.48 -16.94 -0.11
C GLU A 75 3.96 -17.71 1.12
N SER A 76 4.77 -18.61 1.70
CA SER A 76 4.41 -19.31 2.94
C SER A 76 4.21 -18.33 4.10
N VAL A 77 5.09 -17.33 4.23
CA VAL A 77 4.97 -16.27 5.24
C VAL A 77 3.72 -15.43 5.00
N PHE A 78 3.43 -15.05 3.75
CA PHE A 78 2.21 -14.33 3.38
C PHE A 78 0.95 -15.10 3.76
N ARG A 79 0.90 -16.40 3.42
CA ARG A 79 -0.23 -17.27 3.81
C ARG A 79 -0.35 -17.38 5.32
N THR A 80 0.76 -17.52 6.04
CA THR A 80 0.79 -17.55 7.52
C THR A 80 0.25 -16.25 8.13
N LEU A 81 0.61 -15.09 7.57
CA LEU A 81 0.10 -13.77 8.00
C LEU A 81 -1.39 -13.58 7.69
N LEU A 82 -1.91 -14.29 6.67
CA LEU A 82 -3.31 -14.25 6.27
C LEU A 82 -4.20 -15.21 7.08
N SER A 83 -3.80 -16.47 7.21
CA SER A 83 -4.63 -17.54 7.80
C SER A 83 -4.45 -17.69 9.31
N GLY A 84 -3.45 -17.02 9.90
CA GLY A 84 -2.94 -17.41 11.20
C GLY A 84 -1.95 -18.56 11.10
N SER A 85 -1.17 -18.73 12.16
CA SER A 85 -0.34 -19.92 12.38
C SER A 85 -0.48 -20.38 13.82
N PRO A 86 -0.63 -21.69 14.08
CA PRO A 86 -0.62 -22.22 15.44
C PRO A 86 0.72 -22.00 16.16
N ALA A 87 1.81 -21.71 15.41
CA ALA A 87 3.11 -21.38 15.97
C ALA A 87 3.24 -19.91 16.44
N LEU A 88 2.27 -19.06 16.11
CA LEU A 88 2.16 -17.69 16.61
C LEU A 88 0.95 -17.60 17.53
N THR A 89 1.14 -17.14 18.77
CA THR A 89 0.00 -16.86 19.65
C THR A 89 -0.91 -15.81 18.99
N GLY A 90 -2.21 -15.79 19.31
CA GLY A 90 -3.15 -14.86 18.68
C GLY A 90 -2.70 -13.39 18.77
N LEU A 91 -2.09 -12.99 19.90
CA LEU A 91 -1.55 -11.63 20.07
C LEU A 91 -0.31 -11.38 19.19
N ASP A 92 0.63 -12.32 19.12
CA ASP A 92 1.83 -12.20 18.29
C ASP A 92 1.48 -12.19 16.81
N HIS A 93 0.51 -13.02 16.40
CA HIS A 93 0.00 -13.02 15.04
C HIS A 93 -0.67 -11.68 14.70
N CYS A 94 -1.51 -11.14 15.58
CA CYS A 94 -2.12 -9.82 15.38
C CYS A 94 -1.07 -8.73 15.23
N ARG A 95 -0.02 -8.74 16.06
CA ARG A 95 1.09 -7.78 15.98
C ARG A 95 1.85 -7.91 14.65
N ALA A 96 2.26 -9.13 14.29
CA ALA A 96 2.99 -9.38 13.06
C ALA A 96 2.17 -9.04 11.81
N SER A 97 0.88 -9.38 11.79
CA SER A 97 -0.02 -9.06 10.69
C SER A 97 -0.27 -7.56 10.57
N ALA A 98 -0.49 -6.86 11.70
CA ALA A 98 -0.69 -5.42 11.70
C ALA A 98 0.55 -4.62 11.25
N THR A 99 1.75 -5.03 11.68
CA THR A 99 2.99 -4.33 11.33
C THR A 99 3.43 -4.60 9.90
N ALA A 100 3.09 -5.76 9.35
CA ALA A 100 3.45 -6.14 7.99
C ALA A 100 2.41 -5.69 6.94
N ARG A 101 1.16 -5.39 7.32
CA ARG A 101 0.13 -4.94 6.39
C ARG A 101 0.53 -3.62 5.71
N PHE A 102 0.32 -3.55 4.41
CA PHE A 102 0.78 -2.47 3.53
C PHE A 102 -0.30 -2.18 2.48
N LEU A 103 -0.29 -1.00 1.84
CA LEU A 103 -1.32 -0.59 0.87
C LEU A 103 -2.75 -0.78 1.43
N ASP A 104 -2.97 -0.43 2.69
CA ASP A 104 -4.28 -0.52 3.35
C ASP A 104 -4.93 0.86 3.39
N TRP A 105 -5.41 1.32 2.24
CA TRP A 105 -5.86 2.70 2.01
C TRP A 105 -7.38 2.86 2.03
N GLY A 106 -8.12 1.83 2.45
CA GLY A 106 -9.58 1.79 2.42
C GLY A 106 -10.10 1.30 1.08
N SER A 107 -11.21 1.87 0.59
CA SER A 107 -11.87 1.47 -0.66
C SER A 107 -10.92 1.27 -1.87
N PRO A 108 -9.88 2.11 -2.06
CA PRO A 108 -8.92 1.88 -3.16
C PRO A 108 -8.22 0.52 -3.19
N THR A 109 -8.06 -0.11 -2.04
CA THR A 109 -7.25 -1.30 -1.84
C THR A 109 -7.97 -2.32 -0.96
N ASP A 110 -9.28 -2.19 -0.79
CA ASP A 110 -10.08 -3.00 0.13
C ASP A 110 -10.11 -4.47 -0.32
N HIS A 111 -10.13 -4.72 -1.62
CA HIS A 111 -10.04 -6.00 -2.29
C HIS A 111 -8.62 -6.58 -2.30
N LEU A 112 -7.62 -5.84 -1.79
CA LEU A 112 -6.23 -6.28 -1.72
C LEU A 112 -5.84 -6.69 -0.29
N LEU A 113 -4.93 -7.65 -0.26
CA LEU A 113 -4.13 -8.01 0.90
C LEU A 113 -2.68 -7.83 0.49
N ALA A 114 -2.04 -6.77 0.99
CA ALA A 114 -0.65 -6.49 0.73
C ALA A 114 0.15 -6.51 2.04
N TYR A 115 1.27 -7.22 2.01
CA TYR A 115 2.18 -7.38 3.13
C TYR A 115 3.60 -7.08 2.70
N LEU A 116 4.28 -6.24 3.48
CA LEU A 116 5.72 -6.07 3.41
C LEU A 116 6.36 -7.19 4.23
N VAL A 117 6.89 -8.19 3.55
CA VAL A 117 7.56 -9.34 4.16
C VAL A 117 9.03 -9.00 4.33
N PRO A 118 9.66 -9.36 5.47
CA PRO A 118 11.09 -9.16 5.65
C PRO A 118 11.91 -9.76 4.50
N GLY A 119 13.02 -9.11 4.13
CA GLY A 119 13.80 -9.48 2.95
C GLY A 119 13.41 -8.70 1.69
N PRO A 120 13.42 -7.36 1.75
CA PRO A 120 12.73 -6.38 0.88
C PRO A 120 11.72 -6.91 -0.15
N ARG A 121 10.64 -7.56 0.29
CA ARG A 121 9.62 -8.09 -0.64
C ARG A 121 8.24 -7.57 -0.29
N LEU A 122 7.59 -6.96 -1.28
CA LEU A 122 6.17 -6.63 -1.21
C LEU A 122 5.40 -7.78 -1.86
N LEU A 123 4.50 -8.39 -1.09
CA LEU A 123 3.61 -9.43 -1.57
C LEU A 123 2.18 -8.92 -1.52
N CYS A 124 1.46 -9.06 -2.63
CA CYS A 124 0.06 -8.64 -2.77
C CYS A 124 -0.77 -9.80 -3.30
N ALA A 125 -1.99 -9.96 -2.81
CA ALA A 125 -2.99 -10.85 -3.39
C ALA A 125 -4.38 -10.21 -3.34
N HIS A 126 -5.26 -10.61 -4.26
CA HIS A 126 -6.67 -10.28 -4.20
C HIS A 126 -7.38 -11.12 -3.13
N ARG A 127 -8.28 -10.49 -2.37
CA ARG A 127 -9.05 -11.14 -1.28
C ARG A 127 -9.99 -12.23 -1.77
N GLU A 128 -10.54 -12.08 -2.97
CA GLU A 128 -11.47 -13.04 -3.57
C GLU A 128 -10.77 -14.26 -4.20
N GLY A 129 -9.47 -14.41 -3.95
CA GLY A 129 -8.61 -15.39 -4.60
C GLY A 129 -7.89 -14.78 -5.80
N GLY A 130 -6.71 -15.32 -6.09
CA GLY A 130 -5.87 -14.82 -7.18
C GLY A 130 -4.42 -15.23 -7.02
N ARG A 131 -3.62 -14.93 -8.05
CA ARG A 131 -2.17 -15.12 -7.98
C ARG A 131 -1.57 -14.18 -6.93
N ILE A 132 -0.60 -14.67 -6.18
CA ILE A 132 0.25 -13.80 -5.35
C ILE A 132 1.18 -13.04 -6.28
N LEU A 133 1.06 -11.72 -6.26
CA LEU A 133 2.01 -10.81 -6.89
C LEU A 133 3.14 -10.60 -5.89
N ALA A 134 4.36 -10.98 -6.27
CA ALA A 134 5.54 -10.81 -5.42
C ALA A 134 6.60 -10.02 -6.18
N THR A 135 7.05 -8.91 -5.59
CA THR A 135 8.16 -8.12 -6.11
C THR A 135 9.26 -8.00 -5.07
N ALA A 136 10.51 -8.12 -5.52
CA ALA A 136 11.64 -7.64 -4.74
C ALA A 136 11.67 -6.12 -4.88
N LEU A 137 11.40 -5.43 -3.78
CA LEU A 137 11.37 -3.97 -3.72
C LEU A 137 12.30 -3.52 -2.60
N PRO A 138 13.49 -2.98 -2.93
CA PRO A 138 14.38 -2.43 -1.92
C PRO A 138 13.64 -1.41 -1.06
N LYS A 139 13.77 -1.55 0.27
CA LYS A 139 13.08 -0.70 1.25
C LYS A 139 13.24 0.80 0.97
N HIS A 140 14.42 1.23 0.55
CA HIS A 140 14.67 2.63 0.20
C HIS A 140 13.83 3.09 -1.00
N ARG A 141 13.67 2.26 -2.06
CA ARG A 141 12.82 2.58 -3.22
C ARG A 141 11.36 2.69 -2.83
N LEU A 142 10.90 1.80 -1.95
CA LEU A 142 9.56 1.86 -1.42
C LEU A 142 9.30 3.17 -0.67
N ILE A 143 10.19 3.52 0.27
CA ILE A 143 10.11 4.76 1.05
C ILE A 143 10.11 5.98 0.13
N THR A 144 11.01 6.03 -0.87
CA THR A 144 11.04 7.13 -1.85
C THR A 144 9.74 7.24 -2.62
N THR A 145 9.22 6.13 -3.15
CA THR A 145 7.98 6.11 -3.94
C THR A 145 6.80 6.65 -3.14
N LEU A 146 6.65 6.24 -1.88
CA LEU A 146 5.58 6.72 -1.01
C LEU A 146 5.77 8.18 -0.59
N THR A 147 6.99 8.58 -0.28
CA THR A 147 7.30 9.96 0.11
C THR A 147 7.05 10.93 -1.04
N ASP A 148 7.43 10.55 -2.27
CA ASP A 148 7.21 11.37 -3.44
C ASP A 148 5.73 11.44 -3.82
N ALA A 149 4.97 10.36 -3.65
CA ALA A 149 3.52 10.38 -3.81
C ALA A 149 2.84 11.29 -2.79
N ALA A 150 3.27 11.24 -1.53
CA ALA A 150 2.76 12.14 -0.49
C ALA A 150 3.08 13.60 -0.82
N ARG A 151 4.32 13.90 -1.24
CA ARG A 151 4.73 15.26 -1.62
C ARG A 151 3.98 15.78 -2.85
N ASP A 152 3.76 14.93 -3.86
CA ASP A 152 3.00 15.29 -5.06
C ASP A 152 1.56 15.66 -4.69
N LEU A 153 0.92 14.85 -3.84
CA LEU A 153 -0.39 15.19 -3.29
C LEU A 153 -0.34 16.49 -2.48
N GLU A 154 0.59 16.69 -1.55
CA GLU A 154 0.69 17.92 -0.76
C GLU A 154 0.88 19.18 -1.61
N THR A 155 1.61 19.07 -2.72
CA THR A 155 1.92 20.22 -3.60
C THR A 155 0.78 20.51 -4.57
N ASN A 156 0.16 19.46 -5.12
CA ASN A 156 -0.86 19.55 -6.17
C ASN A 156 -2.29 19.46 -5.62
N TYR A 157 -2.43 19.50 -4.30
CA TYR A 157 -3.71 19.53 -3.60
C TYR A 157 -3.92 20.88 -2.93
N THR A 158 -4.70 21.73 -3.57
CA THR A 158 -5.25 22.94 -2.95
C THR A 158 -6.67 22.62 -2.50
N VAL A 159 -6.88 22.52 -1.19
CA VAL A 159 -8.25 22.41 -0.64
C VAL A 159 -8.94 23.76 -0.83
N PHE A 160 -9.78 23.90 -1.84
CA PHE A 160 -10.81 24.92 -1.78
C PHE A 160 -11.94 24.36 -0.91
N ARG A 161 -11.92 24.69 0.39
CA ARG A 161 -13.13 24.59 1.20
C ARG A 161 -14.07 25.67 0.69
N ASP A 162 -14.89 25.34 -0.30
CA ASP A 162 -16.01 26.19 -0.64
C ASP A 162 -17.00 26.14 0.53
N ARG A 163 -16.89 27.13 1.43
CA ARG A 163 -17.78 27.30 2.58
C ARG A 163 -19.19 27.75 2.17
N THR A 164 -19.50 27.81 0.87
CA THR A 164 -20.78 28.35 0.38
C THR A 164 -21.82 27.31 0.00
N ARG A 165 -21.52 26.00 0.08
CA ARG A 165 -22.55 24.96 0.00
C ARG A 165 -22.97 24.51 1.40
N THR A 166 -23.87 25.30 1.98
CA THR A 166 -24.80 24.95 3.07
C THR A 166 -25.74 23.83 2.68
#